data_AF-A0A174YQ13-F1
#
_entry.id   AF-A0A174YQ13-F1
#
_cell.length_a   1.000
_cell.length_b   1.000
_cell.length_c   1.000
_cell.angle_alpha   90.00
_cell.angle_beta   90.00
_cell.angle_gamma   90.00
#
_symmetry.space_group_name_H-M   'P 1'
#
loop_
_entity.id
_entity.type
_entity.pdbx_description
1 polymer ?
#
loop_
_entity_poly.entity_id
_entity_poly.type
_entity_poly.pdbx_seq_one_letter_code
_entity_poly.pdbx_strand_id
1 'polypeptide(L)'
;MKSHYRWKCKTATVLTFIGAAGVVATAVTTAKQTPKALRLLKEASDEKGEELTFAEKATAMLPAYLPAIVTGSATILCIFGANILNKRSQASLVSAYGLLDQRFKDYQRKLIELYGQDAHEKIITELAAEKAENRYISSSYLGCKSCALYLDENVGKPVLFYEPISDRYFEATVEQVMNAEYHLNRNFALAGAALLNEFYDFIGIEERPELDEMGWAPTDEGEFWIEFNHVSKDLPDGRRCYIIDMPFEPRVNFDDYY
;
A
#
# COMPACT_ATOMS: atom_id res chain seq x y z
N MET A 1 -18.59 -9.38 3.55
CA MET A 1 -17.22 -9.34 2.97
C MET A 1 -16.19 -8.66 3.89
N LYS A 2 -16.49 -7.53 4.54
CA LYS A 2 -15.61 -6.82 5.51
C LYS A 2 -15.03 -7.68 6.66
N SER A 3 -15.76 -8.68 7.15
CA SER A 3 -15.32 -9.55 8.26
C SER A 3 -14.15 -10.49 7.87
N HIS A 4 -14.23 -11.13 6.70
CA HIS A 4 -13.21 -12.09 6.26
C HIS A 4 -11.88 -11.44 5.87
N TYR A 5 -11.90 -10.23 5.33
CA TYR A 5 -10.68 -9.50 4.95
C TYR A 5 -9.91 -9.00 6.19
N ARG A 6 -10.60 -8.38 7.14
CA ARG A 6 -10.02 -7.96 8.44
C ARG A 6 -9.44 -9.14 9.23
N TRP A 7 -10.00 -10.34 9.09
CA TRP A 7 -9.47 -11.53 9.75
C TRP A 7 -8.16 -12.00 9.08
N LYS A 8 -8.07 -12.01 7.75
CA LYS A 8 -6.87 -12.46 7.01
C LYS A 8 -5.64 -11.58 7.24
N CYS A 9 -5.78 -10.25 7.24
CA CYS A 9 -4.63 -9.36 7.52
C CYS A 9 -4.14 -9.52 8.97
N LYS A 10 -5.06 -9.61 9.95
CA LYS A 10 -4.70 -9.90 11.35
C LYS A 10 -3.99 -11.26 11.49
N THR A 11 -4.41 -12.26 10.72
CA THR A 11 -3.78 -13.59 10.72
C THR A 11 -2.35 -13.53 10.18
N ALA A 12 -2.07 -12.81 9.10
CA ALA A 12 -0.71 -12.66 8.59
C ALA A 12 0.24 -12.04 9.63
N THR A 13 -0.17 -10.94 10.25
CA THR A 13 0.59 -10.27 11.32
C THR A 13 0.84 -11.19 12.52
N VAL A 14 -0.17 -11.95 12.95
CA VAL A 14 -0.04 -12.91 14.06
C VAL A 14 0.94 -14.04 13.70
N LEU A 15 0.90 -14.59 12.48
CA LEU A 15 1.88 -15.60 12.05
C LEU A 15 3.30 -15.04 12.01
N THR A 16 3.50 -13.77 11.64
CA THR A 16 4.84 -13.14 11.67
C THR A 16 5.38 -13.03 13.10
N PHE A 17 4.55 -12.60 14.06
CA PHE A 17 4.96 -12.54 15.47
C PHE A 17 5.23 -13.93 16.07
N ILE A 18 4.39 -14.92 15.75
CA ILE A 18 4.61 -16.31 16.15
C ILE A 18 5.90 -16.86 15.51
N GLY A 19 6.17 -16.53 14.26
CA GLY A 19 7.41 -16.88 13.57
C GLY A 19 8.64 -16.31 14.29
N ALA A 20 8.64 -15.00 14.57
CA ALA A 20 9.74 -14.35 15.28
C ALA A 20 9.99 -14.95 16.68
N ALA A 21 8.93 -15.15 17.46
CA ALA A 21 9.03 -15.79 18.77
C ALA A 21 9.50 -17.26 18.67
N GLY A 22 9.07 -17.98 17.64
CA GLY A 22 9.45 -19.36 17.36
C GLY A 22 10.94 -19.53 17.04
N VAL A 23 11.54 -18.58 16.33
CA VAL A 23 13.00 -18.56 16.08
C VAL A 23 13.77 -18.45 17.40
N VAL A 24 13.38 -17.49 18.25
CA VAL A 24 14.02 -17.27 19.56
C VAL A 24 13.86 -18.50 20.47
N ALA A 25 12.65 -19.06 20.52
CA ALA A 25 12.38 -20.26 21.30
C ALA A 25 13.22 -21.45 20.81
N THR A 26 13.34 -21.65 19.51
CA THR A 26 14.14 -22.73 18.90
C THR A 26 15.63 -22.58 19.21
N ALA A 27 16.17 -21.36 19.18
CA ALA A 27 17.57 -21.10 19.54
C ALA A 27 17.84 -21.45 21.01
N VAL A 28 16.96 -21.03 21.92
CA VAL A 28 17.09 -21.29 23.37
C VAL A 28 16.93 -22.77 23.70
N THR A 29 15.95 -23.46 23.11
CA THR A 29 15.75 -24.91 23.34
C THR A 29 16.89 -25.73 22.79
N THR A 30 17.38 -25.40 21.59
CA THR A 30 18.57 -26.04 21.00
C THR A 30 19.77 -25.90 21.94
N ALA A 31 20.10 -24.68 22.37
CA ALA A 31 21.23 -24.42 23.26
C ALA A 31 21.13 -25.17 24.61
N LYS A 32 19.91 -25.27 25.17
CA LYS A 32 19.66 -26.03 26.40
C LYS A 32 19.73 -27.55 26.21
N GLN A 33 19.42 -28.06 25.02
CA GLN A 33 19.36 -29.50 24.75
C GLN A 33 20.68 -30.08 24.22
N THR A 34 21.59 -29.25 23.69
CA THR A 34 22.93 -29.67 23.24
C THR A 34 23.72 -30.47 24.29
N PRO A 35 23.77 -30.10 25.59
CA PRO A 35 24.46 -30.89 26.59
C PRO A 35 23.85 -32.29 26.80
N LYS A 36 22.53 -32.41 26.67
CA LYS A 36 21.81 -33.68 26.80
C LYS A 36 22.02 -34.55 25.56
N ALA A 37 22.03 -33.95 24.37
CA ALA A 37 22.35 -34.63 23.11
C ALA A 37 23.77 -35.21 23.12
N LEU A 38 24.75 -34.45 23.62
CA LEU A 38 26.14 -34.91 23.76
C LEU A 38 26.26 -36.09 24.75
N ARG A 39 25.47 -36.12 25.82
CA ARG A 39 25.42 -37.26 26.75
C ARG A 39 24.86 -38.52 26.10
N LEU A 40 23.73 -38.42 25.41
CA LEU A 40 23.12 -39.55 24.70
C LEU A 40 24.01 -40.09 23.58
N LEU A 41 24.72 -39.20 22.88
CA LEU A 41 25.69 -39.58 21.87
C LEU A 41 26.87 -40.35 22.47
N LYS A 42 27.36 -39.92 23.64
CA LYS A 42 28.44 -40.60 24.35
C LYS A 42 27.99 -41.97 24.88
N GLU A 43 26.81 -42.05 25.46
CA GLU A 43 26.22 -43.29 25.97
C GLU A 43 26.01 -44.33 24.85
N ALA A 44 25.49 -43.90 23.69
CA ALA A 44 25.38 -44.77 22.51
C ALA A 44 26.74 -45.21 21.94
N SER A 45 27.78 -44.38 22.06
CA SER A 45 29.14 -44.73 21.63
C SER A 45 29.79 -45.73 22.59
N ASP A 46 29.56 -45.55 23.89
CA ASP A 46 30.07 -46.41 24.96
C ASP A 46 29.38 -47.79 24.95
N GLU A 47 28.08 -47.86 24.64
CA GLU A 47 27.33 -49.12 24.48
C GLU A 47 27.77 -49.92 23.23
N LYS A 48 28.10 -49.23 22.14
CA LYS A 48 28.52 -49.88 20.90
C LYS A 48 29.99 -50.31 20.92
N GLY A 49 30.84 -49.59 21.66
CA GLY A 49 32.28 -49.87 21.77
C GLY A 49 33.13 -49.49 20.54
N GLU A 50 32.52 -48.86 19.53
CA GLU A 50 33.16 -48.37 18.30
C GLU A 50 32.62 -46.97 17.93
N GLU A 51 33.28 -46.27 17.01
CA GLU A 51 32.76 -44.98 16.53
C GLU A 51 31.39 -45.14 15.85
N LEU A 52 30.41 -44.38 16.32
CA LEU A 52 29.09 -44.31 15.70
C LEU A 52 29.16 -43.74 14.28
N THR A 53 28.46 -44.39 13.35
CA THR A 53 28.25 -43.87 11.99
C THR A 53 27.35 -42.63 12.02
N PHE A 54 27.34 -41.85 10.93
CA PHE A 54 26.54 -40.61 10.85
C PHE A 54 25.05 -40.83 11.14
N ALA A 55 24.48 -41.93 10.64
CA ALA A 55 23.08 -42.29 10.87
C ALA A 55 22.80 -42.60 12.35
N GLU A 56 23.72 -43.30 13.02
CA GLU A 56 23.57 -43.67 14.43
C GLU A 56 23.76 -42.46 15.36
N LYS A 57 24.66 -41.54 15.01
CA LYS A 57 24.80 -40.25 15.69
C LYS A 57 23.49 -39.45 15.59
N ALA A 58 22.88 -39.43 14.40
CA ALA A 58 21.62 -38.72 14.18
C ALA A 58 20.47 -39.34 14.98
N THR A 59 20.31 -40.68 15.00
CA THR A 59 19.27 -41.35 15.78
C THR A 59 19.46 -41.20 17.29
N ALA A 60 20.69 -41.24 17.79
CA ALA A 60 21.00 -41.03 19.21
C ALA A 60 20.66 -39.60 19.68
N MET A 61 20.90 -38.58 18.84
CA MET A 61 20.61 -37.18 19.16
C MET A 61 19.15 -36.78 18.90
N LEU A 62 18.44 -37.52 18.05
CA LEU A 62 17.05 -37.25 17.65
C LEU A 62 16.09 -36.96 18.82
N PRO A 63 16.04 -37.77 19.90
CA PRO A 63 15.12 -37.51 21.01
C PRO A 63 15.46 -36.22 21.78
N ALA A 64 16.74 -35.82 21.80
CA ALA A 64 17.15 -34.57 22.43
C ALA A 64 16.81 -33.34 21.59
N TYR A 65 16.81 -33.43 20.25
CA TYR A 65 16.49 -32.32 19.35
C TYR A 65 15.05 -32.29 18.86
N LEU A 66 14.24 -33.31 19.18
CA LEU A 66 12.83 -33.40 18.78
C LEU A 66 12.04 -32.10 19.04
N PRO A 67 12.15 -31.45 20.22
CA PRO A 67 11.43 -30.20 20.47
C PRO A 67 11.89 -29.05 19.56
N ALA A 68 13.20 -28.93 19.31
CA ALA A 68 13.76 -27.91 18.42
C ALA A 68 13.35 -28.12 16.96
N ILE A 69 13.26 -29.38 16.51
CA ILE A 69 12.80 -29.73 15.16
C ILE A 69 11.32 -29.37 14.97
N VAL A 70 10.50 -29.65 15.98
CA VAL A 70 9.06 -29.33 15.94
C VAL A 70 8.84 -27.81 15.96
N THR A 71 9.52 -27.07 16.83
CA THR A 71 9.38 -25.61 16.88
C THR A 71 9.95 -24.94 15.63
N GLY A 72 11.09 -25.41 15.12
CA GLY A 72 11.70 -24.89 13.90
C GLY A 72 10.84 -25.08 12.66
N SER A 73 10.28 -26.29 12.47
CA SER A 73 9.37 -26.56 11.35
C SER A 73 8.07 -25.75 11.42
N ALA A 74 7.47 -25.62 12.60
CA ALA A 74 6.30 -24.76 12.80
C ALA A 74 6.60 -23.28 12.50
N THR A 75 7.78 -22.80 12.89
CA THR A 75 8.24 -21.44 12.64
C THR A 75 8.38 -21.16 11.14
N ILE A 76 9.01 -22.08 10.40
CA ILE A 76 9.16 -21.98 8.94
C ILE A 76 7.79 -21.91 8.26
N LEU A 77 6.85 -22.78 8.66
CA LEU A 77 5.48 -22.75 8.15
C LEU A 77 4.79 -21.42 8.44
N CYS A 78 5.03 -20.83 9.62
CA CYS A 78 4.44 -19.54 9.96
C CYS A 78 4.97 -18.40 9.08
N ILE A 79 6.28 -18.38 8.83
CA ILE A 79 6.93 -17.35 7.99
C ILE A 79 6.43 -17.45 6.54
N PHE A 80 6.47 -18.64 5.94
CA PHE A 80 5.97 -18.83 4.56
C PHE A 80 4.46 -18.62 4.46
N GLY A 81 3.70 -19.05 5.47
CA GLY A 81 2.26 -18.84 5.57
C GLY A 81 1.90 -17.36 5.58
N ALA A 82 2.58 -16.56 6.41
CA ALA A 82 2.39 -15.10 6.46
C ALA A 82 2.67 -14.45 5.10
N ASN A 83 3.76 -14.84 4.44
CA ASN A 83 4.17 -14.29 3.14
C ASN A 83 3.15 -14.59 2.02
N ILE A 84 2.67 -15.83 1.95
CA ILE A 84 1.65 -16.24 0.97
C ILE A 84 0.33 -15.51 1.23
N LEU A 85 -0.06 -15.37 2.51
CA LEU A 85 -1.29 -14.70 2.87
C LEU A 85 -1.25 -13.20 2.53
N ASN A 86 -0.10 -12.55 2.73
CA ASN A 86 0.11 -11.14 2.43
C ASN A 86 0.02 -10.88 0.92
N LYS A 87 0.76 -11.66 0.10
CA LYS A 87 0.69 -11.58 -1.36
C LYS A 87 -0.71 -11.83 -1.90
N ARG A 88 -1.44 -12.80 -1.35
CA ARG A 88 -2.81 -13.09 -1.76
C ARG A 88 -3.79 -11.98 -1.39
N SER A 89 -3.59 -11.33 -0.25
CA SER A 89 -4.41 -10.19 0.18
C SER A 89 -4.20 -8.99 -0.74
N GLN A 90 -2.94 -8.66 -1.03
CA GLN A 90 -2.57 -7.58 -1.96
C GLN A 90 -3.09 -7.85 -3.37
N ALA A 91 -2.86 -9.05 -3.93
CA ALA A 91 -3.37 -9.41 -5.26
C ALA A 91 -4.91 -9.41 -5.33
N SER A 92 -5.60 -9.77 -4.23
CA SER A 92 -7.07 -9.72 -4.16
C SER A 92 -7.60 -8.29 -4.14
N LEU A 93 -6.88 -7.34 -3.56
CA LEU A 93 -7.27 -5.93 -3.58
C LEU A 93 -7.05 -5.36 -4.98
N VAL A 94 -5.85 -5.54 -5.55
CA VAL A 94 -5.54 -5.09 -6.91
C VAL A 94 -6.53 -5.65 -7.94
N SER A 95 -6.89 -6.93 -7.83
CA SER A 95 -7.90 -7.53 -8.71
C SER A 95 -9.32 -7.03 -8.44
N ALA A 96 -9.69 -6.75 -7.18
CA ALA A 96 -10.98 -6.15 -6.87
C ALA A 96 -11.08 -4.73 -7.42
N TYR A 97 -10.01 -3.93 -7.31
CA TYR A 97 -9.93 -2.59 -7.90
C TYR A 97 -9.94 -2.65 -9.42
N GLY A 98 -9.13 -3.51 -10.05
CA GLY A 98 -9.14 -3.68 -11.49
C GLY A 98 -10.49 -4.15 -12.03
N LEU A 99 -11.20 -5.02 -11.30
CA LEU A 99 -12.54 -5.46 -11.68
C LEU A 99 -13.60 -4.36 -11.46
N LEU A 100 -13.50 -3.58 -10.39
CA LEU A 100 -14.39 -2.44 -10.15
C LEU A 100 -14.18 -1.34 -11.19
N ASP A 101 -12.93 -1.00 -11.49
CA ASP A 101 -12.54 -0.05 -12.54
C ASP A 101 -13.09 -0.50 -13.91
N GLN A 102 -12.92 -1.77 -14.28
CA GLN A 102 -13.50 -2.33 -15.50
C GLN A 102 -15.03 -2.25 -15.50
N ARG A 103 -15.69 -2.62 -14.41
CA ARG A 103 -17.16 -2.57 -14.29
C ARG A 103 -17.67 -1.13 -14.36
N PHE A 104 -16.93 -0.20 -13.80
CA PHE A 104 -17.27 1.22 -13.81
C PHE A 104 -17.08 1.82 -15.20
N LYS A 105 -15.96 1.52 -15.89
CA LYS A 105 -15.73 1.88 -17.29
C LYS A 105 -16.78 1.28 -18.22
N ASP A 106 -17.19 0.03 -17.98
CA ASP A 106 -18.26 -0.61 -18.76
C ASP A 106 -19.63 0.04 -18.48
N TYR A 107 -19.90 0.42 -17.23
CA TYR A 107 -21.11 1.17 -16.87
C TYR A 107 -21.13 2.55 -17.56
N GLN A 108 -20.04 3.32 -17.48
CA GLN A 108 -19.91 4.60 -18.17
C GLN A 108 -20.09 4.42 -19.68
N ARG A 109 -19.43 3.43 -20.29
CA ARG A 109 -19.57 3.11 -21.72
C ARG A 109 -21.02 2.79 -22.09
N LYS A 110 -21.72 2.00 -21.27
CA LYS A 110 -23.13 1.63 -21.52
C LYS A 110 -24.07 2.82 -21.30
N LEU A 111 -23.78 3.68 -20.32
CA LEU A 111 -24.53 4.91 -20.09
C LEU A 111 -24.41 5.86 -21.28
N ILE A 112 -23.19 6.03 -21.81
CA ILE A 112 -22.91 6.81 -23.02
C ILE A 112 -23.62 6.20 -24.23
N GLU A 113 -23.59 4.87 -24.39
CA GLU A 113 -24.26 4.15 -25.49
C GLU A 113 -25.78 4.30 -25.45
N LEU A 114 -26.39 4.27 -24.26
CA LEU A 114 -27.85 4.30 -24.09
C LEU A 114 -28.44 5.71 -24.03
N TYR A 115 -27.74 6.64 -23.38
CA TYR A 115 -28.25 7.98 -23.06
C TYR A 115 -27.46 9.10 -23.72
N GLY A 116 -26.40 8.78 -24.45
CA GLY A 116 -25.52 9.74 -25.10
C GLY A 116 -24.47 10.31 -24.14
N GLN A 117 -23.42 10.87 -24.74
CA GLN A 117 -22.32 11.51 -24.02
C GLN A 117 -22.81 12.66 -23.13
N ASP A 118 -23.75 13.46 -23.63
CA ASP A 118 -24.30 14.64 -22.94
C ASP A 118 -25.01 14.27 -21.62
N ALA A 119 -25.71 13.14 -21.57
CA ALA A 119 -26.39 12.68 -20.36
C ALA A 119 -25.40 12.13 -19.32
N HIS A 120 -24.37 11.42 -19.77
CA HIS A 120 -23.28 10.96 -18.92
C HIS A 120 -22.56 12.15 -18.26
N GLU A 121 -22.20 13.16 -19.05
CA GLU A 121 -21.50 14.34 -18.56
C GLU A 121 -22.36 15.21 -17.65
N LYS A 122 -23.67 15.30 -17.91
CA LYS A 122 -24.61 15.98 -17.02
C LYS A 122 -24.69 15.28 -15.67
N ILE A 123 -24.79 13.95 -15.64
CA ILE A 123 -24.81 13.16 -14.39
C ILE A 123 -23.50 13.33 -13.62
N ILE A 124 -22.36 13.27 -14.31
CA ILE A 124 -21.05 13.47 -13.71
C ILE A 124 -20.89 14.90 -13.17
N THR A 125 -21.36 15.90 -13.91
CA THR A 125 -21.37 17.30 -13.50
C THR A 125 -22.26 17.53 -12.28
N GLU A 126 -23.46 16.94 -12.25
CA GLU A 126 -24.37 17.04 -11.12
C GLU A 126 -23.80 16.33 -9.88
N LEU A 127 -23.15 15.17 -10.04
CA LEU A 127 -22.45 14.48 -8.96
C LEU A 127 -21.26 15.29 -8.42
N ALA A 128 -20.53 15.97 -9.31
CA ALA A 128 -19.42 16.85 -8.95
C ALA A 128 -19.91 18.08 -8.18
N ALA A 129 -21.00 18.70 -8.65
CA ALA A 129 -21.64 19.83 -7.97
C ALA A 129 -22.26 19.46 -6.62
N GLU A 130 -22.79 18.23 -6.47
CA GLU A 130 -23.33 17.71 -5.21
C GLU A 130 -22.23 17.43 -4.17
N LYS A 131 -21.02 17.05 -4.62
CA LYS A 131 -19.88 16.71 -3.77
C LYS A 131 -18.87 17.84 -3.56
N ALA A 132 -19.05 18.97 -4.24
CA ALA A 132 -18.20 20.14 -4.08
C ALA A 132 -18.51 20.87 -2.76
N GLU A 133 -17.98 20.37 -1.64
CA GLU A 133 -17.85 21.19 -0.44
C GLU A 133 -16.67 22.16 -0.61
N ASN A 134 -16.85 23.43 -0.24
CA ASN A 134 -15.77 24.44 -0.21
C ASN A 134 -14.73 24.06 0.85
N ARG A 135 -13.81 23.16 0.49
CA ARG A 135 -12.66 22.83 1.34
C ARG A 135 -11.47 23.65 0.86
N TYR A 136 -10.94 24.47 1.76
CA TYR A 136 -9.81 25.33 1.45
C TYR A 136 -8.54 24.49 1.21
N ILE A 137 -7.91 24.70 0.06
CA ILE A 137 -6.61 24.14 -0.32
C ILE A 137 -5.55 24.62 0.68
N SER A 138 -4.89 23.66 1.34
CA SER A 138 -4.02 23.92 2.48
C SER A 138 -2.82 22.98 2.44
N SER A 139 -1.64 23.45 2.83
CA SER A 139 -0.44 22.60 2.92
C SER A 139 0.04 22.45 4.35
N SER A 140 0.42 21.25 4.74
CA SER A 140 1.08 20.97 6.02
C SER A 140 2.58 20.81 5.80
N TYR A 141 3.40 21.38 6.69
CA TYR A 141 4.85 21.13 6.71
C TYR A 141 5.21 20.29 7.92
N LEU A 142 5.82 19.11 7.72
CA LEU A 142 6.58 18.37 8.74
C LEU A 142 5.89 18.35 10.12
N GLY A 143 4.59 18.04 10.15
CA GLY A 143 3.78 17.96 11.37
C GLY A 143 3.34 19.29 12.00
N CYS A 144 3.39 20.42 11.28
CA CYS A 144 2.96 21.73 11.78
C CYS A 144 2.11 22.53 10.79
N LYS A 145 1.25 23.38 11.38
CA LYS A 145 0.20 24.27 10.84
C LYS A 145 -0.01 24.27 9.32
N SER A 146 -1.25 23.99 8.95
CA SER A 146 -1.84 24.27 7.64
C SER A 146 -1.55 25.70 7.19
N CYS A 147 -0.78 25.85 6.12
CA CYS A 147 -0.53 27.08 5.41
C CYS A 147 -1.53 27.17 4.25
N ALA A 148 -2.27 28.28 4.17
CA ALA A 148 -3.06 28.59 2.99
C ALA A 148 -2.14 28.67 1.77
N LEU A 149 -2.46 27.92 0.71
CA LEU A 149 -1.74 27.98 -0.57
C LEU A 149 -2.29 29.07 -1.51
N TYR A 150 -3.09 29.99 -0.96
CA TYR A 150 -3.71 31.09 -1.67
C TYR A 150 -3.30 32.43 -1.02
N LEU A 151 -3.16 33.46 -1.85
CA LEU A 151 -3.11 34.86 -1.40
C LEU A 151 -4.53 35.31 -1.00
N ASP A 152 -4.66 36.38 -0.20
CA ASP A 152 -5.93 36.91 0.36
C ASP A 152 -7.11 36.99 -0.64
N GLU A 153 -6.83 37.02 -1.94
CA GLU A 153 -7.79 36.81 -3.01
C GLU A 153 -7.27 35.75 -4.00
N ASN A 154 -8.03 34.68 -4.25
CA ASN A 154 -7.78 33.81 -5.41
C ASN A 154 -7.91 34.66 -6.68
N VAL A 155 -6.78 35.06 -7.26
CA VAL A 155 -6.74 35.98 -8.40
C VAL A 155 -7.25 35.31 -9.69
N GLY A 156 -7.15 33.97 -9.77
CA GLY A 156 -7.58 33.16 -10.90
C GLY A 156 -9.06 32.80 -10.89
N LYS A 157 -9.65 32.61 -12.07
CA LYS A 157 -10.98 32.00 -12.19
C LYS A 157 -10.86 30.48 -11.96
N PRO A 158 -11.67 29.88 -11.09
CA PRO A 158 -11.71 28.43 -10.96
C PRO A 158 -12.05 27.75 -12.29
N VAL A 159 -11.38 26.65 -12.56
CA VAL A 159 -11.64 25.76 -13.70
C VAL A 159 -11.87 24.35 -13.19
N LEU A 160 -12.46 23.51 -14.03
CA LEU A 160 -12.76 22.14 -13.67
C LEU A 160 -11.52 21.26 -13.84
N PHE A 161 -11.20 20.49 -12.81
CA PHE A 161 -10.18 19.45 -12.84
C PHE A 161 -10.83 18.07 -12.72
N TYR A 162 -10.17 17.06 -13.29
CA TYR A 162 -10.51 15.65 -13.14
C TYR A 162 -9.29 14.88 -12.66
N GLU A 163 -9.43 14.17 -11.54
CA GLU A 163 -8.41 13.31 -10.94
C GLU A 163 -8.80 11.84 -11.18
N PRO A 164 -8.10 11.11 -12.08
CA PRO A 164 -8.51 9.79 -12.52
C PRO A 164 -8.46 8.68 -11.47
N ILE A 165 -7.57 8.76 -10.47
CA ILE A 165 -7.34 7.68 -9.49
C ILE A 165 -8.50 7.61 -8.50
N SER A 166 -8.99 8.76 -8.03
CA SER A 166 -10.19 8.84 -7.19
C SER A 166 -11.48 8.97 -7.99
N ASP A 167 -11.41 9.15 -9.31
CA ASP A 167 -12.57 9.40 -10.19
C ASP A 167 -13.41 10.57 -9.67
N ARG A 168 -12.76 11.72 -9.50
CA ARG A 168 -13.41 12.91 -8.96
C ARG A 168 -13.11 14.13 -9.79
N TYR A 169 -14.15 14.95 -9.90
CA TYR A 169 -14.04 16.30 -10.40
C TYR A 169 -14.00 17.27 -9.24
N PHE A 170 -13.23 18.33 -9.38
CA PHE A 170 -13.18 19.42 -8.42
C PHE A 170 -12.91 20.74 -9.15
N GLU A 171 -13.32 21.84 -8.53
CA GLU A 171 -13.04 23.17 -9.06
C GLU A 171 -11.94 23.83 -8.25
N ALA A 172 -10.90 24.28 -8.92
CA ALA A 172 -9.79 25.02 -8.34
C ALA A 172 -9.23 25.98 -9.38
N THR A 173 -8.46 26.99 -8.96
CA THR A 173 -7.66 27.75 -9.92
C THR A 173 -6.43 26.94 -10.33
N VAL A 174 -5.90 27.19 -11.52
CA VAL A 174 -4.67 26.51 -11.99
C VAL A 174 -3.51 26.76 -11.03
N GLU A 175 -3.41 27.97 -10.48
CA GLU A 175 -2.36 28.32 -9.53
C GLU A 175 -2.44 27.49 -8.24
N GLN A 176 -3.65 27.20 -7.78
CA GLN A 176 -3.85 26.38 -6.58
C GLN A 176 -3.40 24.94 -6.81
N VAL A 177 -3.74 24.34 -7.95
CA VAL A 177 -3.32 22.97 -8.29
C VAL A 177 -1.80 22.89 -8.47
N MET A 178 -1.21 23.83 -9.21
CA MET A 178 0.25 23.87 -9.38
C MET A 178 1.00 24.07 -8.05
N ASN A 179 0.45 24.88 -7.12
CA ASN A 179 1.01 25.02 -5.79
C ASN A 179 0.88 23.71 -4.99
N ALA A 180 -0.27 23.03 -5.03
CA ALA A 180 -0.45 21.74 -4.38
C ALA A 180 0.59 20.71 -4.86
N GLU A 181 0.81 20.61 -6.16
CA GLU A 181 1.83 19.72 -6.77
C GLU A 181 3.25 20.10 -6.35
N TYR A 182 3.57 21.38 -6.32
CA TYR A 182 4.87 21.87 -5.84
C TYR A 182 5.10 21.53 -4.37
N HIS A 183 4.08 21.73 -3.52
CA HIS A 183 4.18 21.45 -2.09
C HIS A 183 4.26 19.95 -1.82
N LEU A 184 3.55 19.12 -2.59
CA LEU A 184 3.69 17.66 -2.55
C LEU A 184 5.12 17.25 -2.91
N ASN A 185 5.66 17.78 -4.01
CA ASN A 185 7.04 17.49 -4.43
C ASN A 185 8.09 17.99 -3.43
N ARG A 186 7.85 19.13 -2.79
CA ARG A 186 8.71 19.61 -1.69
C ARG A 186 8.68 18.63 -0.51
N ASN A 187 7.51 18.12 -0.13
CA ASN A 187 7.40 17.16 0.96
C ASN A 187 8.01 15.81 0.57
N PHE A 188 7.79 15.34 -0.66
CA PHE A 188 8.45 14.19 -1.26
C PHE A 188 9.98 14.28 -1.16
N ALA A 189 10.56 15.40 -1.58
CA ALA A 189 12.00 15.63 -1.54
C ALA A 189 12.57 15.72 -0.11
N LEU A 190 11.79 16.20 0.86
CA LEU A 190 12.24 16.34 2.25
C LEU A 190 12.02 15.08 3.10
N ALA A 191 10.94 14.35 2.86
CA ALA A 191 10.54 13.17 3.63
C ALA A 191 11.03 11.86 3.00
N GLY A 192 11.43 11.88 1.72
CA GLY A 192 11.77 10.68 0.96
C GLY A 192 10.54 9.85 0.54
N ALA A 193 9.34 10.40 0.71
CA ALA A 193 8.08 9.79 0.35
C ALA A 193 6.96 10.84 0.35
N ALA A 194 5.87 10.58 -0.39
CA ALA A 194 4.65 11.37 -0.34
C ALA A 194 3.43 10.47 -0.54
N LEU A 195 2.31 10.76 0.13
CA LEU A 195 1.09 9.96 0.05
C LEU A 195 0.09 10.55 -0.95
N LEU A 196 -0.72 9.70 -1.57
CA LEU A 196 -1.81 10.14 -2.45
C LEU A 196 -2.87 10.95 -1.69
N ASN A 197 -3.20 10.56 -0.45
CA ASN A 197 -4.12 11.34 0.38
C ASN A 197 -3.55 12.69 0.81
N GLU A 198 -2.22 12.84 0.89
CA GLU A 198 -1.59 14.15 1.12
C GLU A 198 -1.81 15.09 -0.07
N PHE A 199 -1.74 14.57 -1.30
CA PHE A 199 -2.11 15.34 -2.49
C PHE A 199 -3.58 15.75 -2.46
N TYR A 200 -4.48 14.86 -2.05
CA TYR A 200 -5.91 15.13 -1.93
C TYR A 200 -6.25 16.22 -0.91
N ASP A 201 -5.60 16.19 0.26
CA ASP A 201 -5.73 17.27 1.23
C ASP A 201 -5.25 18.61 0.63
N PHE A 202 -4.16 18.60 -0.13
CA PHE A 202 -3.63 19.81 -0.77
C PHE A 202 -4.58 20.38 -1.82
N ILE A 203 -5.22 19.56 -2.67
CA ILE A 203 -6.19 20.04 -3.66
C ILE A 203 -7.62 20.19 -3.11
N GLY A 204 -7.82 19.98 -1.80
CA GLY A 204 -9.09 20.22 -1.14
C GLY A 204 -10.17 19.17 -1.42
N ILE A 205 -9.81 17.93 -1.77
CA ILE A 205 -10.77 16.84 -1.92
C ILE A 205 -10.66 15.86 -0.75
N GLU A 206 -11.78 15.22 -0.38
CA GLU A 206 -11.83 14.33 0.78
C GLU A 206 -10.83 13.17 0.64
N GLU A 207 -10.05 12.89 1.68
CA GLU A 207 -9.17 11.73 1.72
C GLU A 207 -9.99 10.43 1.61
N ARG A 208 -9.39 9.39 1.03
CA ARG A 208 -10.02 8.06 0.97
C ARG A 208 -9.22 7.07 1.81
N PRO A 209 -9.78 6.53 2.90
CA PRO A 209 -9.07 5.56 3.75
C PRO A 209 -8.56 4.33 2.97
N GLU A 210 -9.25 3.97 1.89
CA GLU A 210 -8.83 2.88 1.01
C GLU A 210 -7.58 3.16 0.16
N LEU A 211 -7.12 4.42 0.11
CA LEU A 211 -5.95 4.91 -0.61
C LEU A 211 -4.80 5.35 0.31
N ASP A 212 -4.93 5.13 1.63
CA ASP A 212 -3.91 5.53 2.64
C ASP A 212 -2.53 4.91 2.38
N GLU A 213 -2.50 3.71 1.79
CA GLU A 213 -1.26 2.97 1.50
C GLU A 213 -0.66 3.30 0.11
N MET A 214 -1.31 4.18 -0.67
CA MET A 214 -0.82 4.59 -1.99
C MET A 214 0.03 5.86 -1.90
N GLY A 215 1.19 5.83 -2.54
CA GLY A 215 2.10 6.96 -2.55
C GLY A 215 3.27 6.80 -3.51
N TRP A 216 4.26 7.66 -3.34
CA TRP A 216 5.48 7.70 -4.11
C TRP A 216 6.69 7.62 -3.18
N ALA A 217 7.73 6.91 -3.60
CA ALA A 217 9.08 6.98 -3.05
C ALA A 217 10.07 7.16 -4.21
N PRO A 218 11.24 7.76 -3.96
CA PRO A 218 12.36 7.72 -4.88
C PRO A 218 12.70 6.30 -5.27
N THR A 219 13.10 6.09 -6.52
CA THR A 219 13.63 4.82 -7.00
C THR A 219 14.99 5.03 -7.64
N ASP A 220 15.82 3.98 -7.62
CA ASP A 220 17.14 3.98 -8.28
C ASP A 220 17.05 4.20 -9.80
N GLU A 221 15.85 4.06 -10.38
CA GLU A 221 15.54 4.27 -11.79
C GLU A 221 15.30 5.75 -12.17
N GLY A 222 15.34 6.66 -11.20
CA GLY A 222 15.31 8.11 -11.46
C GLY A 222 14.05 8.84 -11.04
N GLU A 223 13.13 8.21 -10.29
CA GLU A 223 11.86 8.81 -9.86
C GLU A 223 12.03 9.75 -8.66
N PHE A 224 12.88 10.78 -8.81
CA PHE A 224 13.21 11.76 -7.75
C PHE A 224 12.28 12.98 -7.73
N TRP A 225 11.25 12.99 -8.58
CA TRP A 225 10.23 14.03 -8.68
C TRP A 225 8.91 13.40 -9.15
N ILE A 226 7.79 13.85 -8.60
CA ILE A 226 6.45 13.43 -9.03
C ILE A 226 6.05 14.29 -10.22
N GLU A 227 5.90 13.64 -11.37
CA GLU A 227 5.51 14.27 -12.63
C GLU A 227 3.98 14.42 -12.71
N PHE A 228 3.53 15.65 -12.96
CA PHE A 228 2.12 15.99 -13.19
C PHE A 228 1.95 16.59 -14.58
N ASN A 229 1.10 15.96 -15.38
CA ASN A 229 0.63 16.46 -16.66
C ASN A 229 -0.79 16.98 -16.53
N HIS A 230 -1.13 17.99 -17.33
CA HIS A 230 -2.47 18.55 -17.39
C HIS A 230 -3.01 18.46 -18.82
N VAL A 231 -3.86 17.47 -19.07
CA VAL A 231 -4.46 17.28 -20.39
C VAL A 231 -5.76 18.06 -20.45
N SER A 232 -5.77 19.13 -21.26
CA SER A 232 -6.99 19.93 -21.47
C SER A 232 -8.00 19.18 -22.35
N LYS A 233 -9.26 19.19 -21.93
CA LYS A 233 -10.39 18.66 -22.70
C LYS A 233 -11.54 19.66 -22.63
N ASP A 234 -12.05 20.06 -23.79
CA ASP A 234 -13.26 20.88 -23.85
C ASP A 234 -14.48 19.96 -23.67
N LEU A 235 -15.38 20.34 -22.76
CA LEU A 235 -16.63 19.64 -22.49
C LEU A 235 -17.72 20.14 -23.47
N PRO A 236 -18.69 19.29 -23.82
CA PRO A 236 -19.89 19.64 -24.61
C PRO A 236 -20.70 20.85 -24.13
N ASP A 237 -20.64 21.18 -22.84
CA ASP A 237 -21.27 22.39 -22.29
C ASP A 237 -20.44 23.68 -22.50
N GLY A 238 -19.29 23.57 -23.17
CA GLY A 238 -18.37 24.67 -23.47
C GLY A 238 -17.39 25.00 -22.34
N ARG A 239 -17.41 24.29 -21.20
CA ARG A 239 -16.40 24.44 -20.15
C ARG A 239 -15.12 23.67 -20.51
N ARG A 240 -13.98 24.18 -20.04
CA ARG A 240 -12.69 23.48 -20.16
C ARG A 240 -12.39 22.71 -18.90
N CYS A 241 -12.07 21.43 -19.06
CA CYS A 241 -11.63 20.52 -18.00
C CYS A 241 -10.14 20.22 -18.17
N TYR A 242 -9.41 20.14 -17.06
CA TYR A 242 -8.03 19.66 -17.03
C TYR A 242 -7.97 18.29 -16.36
N ILE A 243 -7.48 17.29 -17.06
CA ILE A 243 -7.23 15.95 -16.50
C ILE A 243 -5.84 15.96 -15.90
N ILE A 244 -5.73 15.64 -14.62
CA ILE A 244 -4.45 15.45 -13.93
C ILE A 244 -3.95 14.06 -14.30
N ASP A 245 -2.93 14.01 -15.14
CA ASP A 245 -2.27 12.80 -15.60
C ASP A 245 -0.95 12.64 -14.83
N MET A 246 -0.73 11.47 -14.25
CA MET A 246 0.45 11.16 -13.45
C MET A 246 1.20 10.03 -14.17
N PRO A 247 2.19 10.33 -15.03
CA PRO A 247 2.88 9.31 -15.84
C PRO A 247 3.47 8.16 -15.01
N PHE A 248 3.89 8.49 -13.79
CA PHE A 248 4.30 7.53 -12.77
C PHE A 248 3.27 7.53 -11.65
N GLU A 249 2.30 6.62 -11.77
CA GLU A 249 1.21 6.47 -10.81
C GLU A 249 1.73 6.09 -9.40
N PRO A 250 1.03 6.51 -8.34
CA PRO A 250 1.33 6.10 -6.97
C PRO A 250 1.13 4.60 -6.82
N ARG A 251 1.95 3.97 -5.97
CA ARG A 251 2.00 2.52 -5.78
C ARG A 251 1.67 2.17 -4.34
N VAL A 252 1.16 0.97 -4.12
CA VAL A 252 1.06 0.38 -2.77
C VAL A 252 2.43 -0.18 -2.37
N ASN A 253 2.79 -0.05 -1.10
CA ASN A 253 4.13 -0.41 -0.57
C ASN A 253 5.25 0.31 -1.33
N PHE A 254 5.06 1.59 -1.63
CA PHE A 254 6.06 2.41 -2.30
C PHE A 254 7.34 2.53 -1.47
N ASP A 255 7.26 2.33 -0.15
CA ASP A 255 8.34 2.34 0.84
C ASP A 255 9.10 1.01 0.99
N ASP A 256 8.59 -0.11 0.45
CA ASP A 256 9.22 -1.45 0.57
C ASP A 256 10.51 -1.62 -0.28
N TYR A 257 10.90 -0.60 -1.06
CA TYR A 257 12.09 -0.63 -1.90
C TYR A 257 13.39 -0.23 -1.18
N TYR A 258 13.35 0.06 0.14
CA TYR A 258 14.53 0.31 0.98
C TYR A 258 14.50 -0.42 2.33
#